data_AF-A0A1E5V9M3-F1
#
_entry.id   AF-A0A1E5V9M3-F1
#
_cell.length_a   1.000
_cell.length_b   1.000
_cell.length_c   1.000
_cell.angle_alpha   90.00
_cell.angle_beta   90.00
_cell.angle_gamma   90.00
#
_symmetry.space_group_name_H-M   'P 1'
#
loop_
_entity.id
_entity.type
_entity.pdbx_description
1 polymer ?
#
loop_
_entity_poly.entity_id
_entity_poly.type
_entity_poly.pdbx_seq_one_letter_code
_entity_poly.pdbx_strand_id
1 'polypeptide(L)'
;MLADGLLATANVERVGEAHVRVYEEMNGTAGGRYICYDHVVRQAEEFAELQRQLGLNAPAGRVPTTSDDERAARFELCNRKLTALMSARRRCTYDDYIPVSYE
;
A
#
# COMPACT_ATOMS: atom_id res chain seq x y z
N MET A 1 -4.04 19.76 8.05
CA MET A 1 -4.50 18.43 8.50
C MET A 1 -3.27 17.61 8.87
N LEU A 2 -2.99 17.51 10.17
CA LEU A 2 -2.36 16.36 10.82
C LEU A 2 -2.74 16.42 12.31
N ALA A 3 -4.04 16.59 12.59
CA ALA A 3 -4.56 16.62 13.95
C ALA A 3 -5.18 15.27 14.34
N ASP A 4 -5.67 14.48 13.38
CA ASP A 4 -6.37 13.21 13.64
C ASP A 4 -6.19 12.12 12.54
N GLY A 5 -5.23 12.28 11.60
CA GLY A 5 -5.10 11.40 10.42
C GLY A 5 -3.74 10.73 10.30
N LEU A 6 -3.72 9.46 9.88
CA LEU A 6 -2.52 8.69 9.53
C LEU A 6 -1.97 9.13 8.16
N LEU A 7 -0.65 9.33 8.09
CA LEU A 7 0.05 9.52 6.82
C LEU A 7 0.76 8.21 6.44
N ALA A 8 0.43 7.68 5.26
CA ALA A 8 1.12 6.53 4.69
C ALA A 8 1.76 6.92 3.35
N THR A 9 2.96 6.43 3.10
CA THR A 9 3.68 6.60 1.84
C THR A 9 3.60 5.30 1.03
N ALA A 10 3.66 5.44 -0.29
CA ALA A 10 3.70 4.32 -1.22
C ALA A 10 4.72 4.60 -2.32
N ASN A 11 5.52 3.60 -2.66
CA ASN A 11 6.41 3.60 -3.79
C ASN A 11 5.59 3.41 -5.06
N VAL A 12 5.78 4.33 -6.02
CA VAL A 12 5.06 4.36 -7.29
C VAL A 12 5.25 3.06 -8.09
N GLU A 13 6.45 2.48 -8.07
CA GLU A 13 6.74 1.22 -8.78
C GLU A 13 5.91 0.07 -8.20
N ARG A 14 5.82 -0.01 -6.86
CA ARG A 14 5.02 -1.03 -6.18
C ARG A 14 3.53 -0.84 -6.41
N VAL A 15 3.06 0.40 -6.51
CA VAL A 15 1.66 0.70 -6.87
C VAL A 15 1.36 0.21 -8.28
N GLY A 16 2.28 0.43 -9.22
CA GLY A 16 2.17 -0.08 -10.59
C GLY A 16 2.10 -1.60 -10.64
N GLU A 17 3.03 -2.28 -9.97
CA GLU A 17 3.02 -3.75 -9.87
C GLU A 17 1.72 -4.28 -9.24
N ALA A 18 1.27 -3.66 -8.15
CA ALA A 18 0.04 -4.01 -7.48
C ALA A 18 -1.18 -3.87 -8.39
N HIS A 19 -1.23 -2.82 -9.22
CA HIS A 19 -2.31 -2.63 -10.19
C HIS A 19 -2.35 -3.74 -11.24
N VAL A 20 -1.19 -4.06 -11.85
CA VAL A 20 -1.10 -5.12 -12.86
C VAL A 20 -1.57 -6.45 -12.28
N ARG A 21 -1.09 -6.79 -11.08
CA ARG A 21 -1.45 -8.04 -10.40
C ARG A 21 -2.93 -8.14 -10.05
N VAL A 22 -3.54 -7.06 -9.55
CA VAL A 22 -4.98 -7.01 -9.27
C VAL A 22 -5.78 -7.20 -10.56
N TYR A 23 -5.36 -6.56 -11.65
CA TYR A 23 -6.02 -6.69 -12.94
C TYR A 23 -5.94 -8.11 -13.49
N GLU A 24 -4.76 -8.75 -13.44
CA GLU A 24 -4.58 -10.14 -13.91
C GLU A 24 -5.44 -11.14 -13.14
N GLU A 25 -5.58 -10.97 -11.82
CA GLU A 25 -6.34 -11.86 -10.95
C GLU A 25 -7.84 -11.49 -10.84
N MET A 26 -8.27 -10.42 -11.52
CA MET A 26 -9.64 -9.87 -11.44
C MET A 26 -10.69 -10.84 -11.98
N ASN A 27 -10.29 -11.75 -12.88
CA ASN A 27 -11.16 -12.80 -13.42
C ASN A 27 -11.21 -14.06 -12.53
N GLY A 28 -10.51 -14.05 -11.40
CA GLY A 28 -10.39 -15.19 -10.48
C GLY A 28 -10.71 -14.80 -9.05
N THR A 29 -9.67 -14.67 -8.23
CA THR A 29 -9.80 -14.51 -6.76
C THR A 29 -9.65 -13.06 -6.29
N ALA A 30 -9.27 -12.14 -7.17
CA ALA A 30 -9.15 -10.72 -6.81
C ALA A 30 -10.50 -10.01 -6.90
N GLY A 31 -10.83 -9.20 -5.90
CA GLY A 31 -12.09 -8.46 -5.88
C GLY A 31 -12.16 -7.42 -4.76
N GLY A 32 -12.97 -6.38 -4.99
CA GLY A 32 -13.19 -5.29 -4.05
C GLY A 32 -12.03 -4.29 -3.96
N ARG A 33 -11.92 -3.61 -2.82
CA ARG A 33 -10.90 -2.57 -2.59
C ARG A 33 -9.61 -3.16 -2.03
N TYR A 34 -8.49 -2.60 -2.48
CA TYR A 34 -7.14 -2.86 -1.99
C TYR A 34 -6.51 -1.54 -1.57
N ILE A 35 -5.68 -1.58 -0.52
CA ILE A 35 -4.94 -0.41 -0.03
C ILE A 35 -3.45 -0.75 -0.19
N CYS A 36 -2.74 0.05 -0.98
CA CYS A 36 -1.31 -0.08 -1.21
C CYS A 36 -0.57 1.00 -0.40
N TYR A 37 0.31 0.58 0.49
CA TYR A 37 1.23 1.44 1.23
C TYR A 37 2.47 0.65 1.62
N ASP A 38 3.57 1.38 1.83
CA ASP A 38 4.87 0.86 2.22
C ASP A 38 5.21 1.20 3.66
N HIS A 39 5.09 2.49 4.00
CA HIS A 39 5.46 3.00 5.32
C HIS A 39 4.35 3.88 5.87
N VAL A 40 4.14 3.81 7.18
CA VAL A 40 3.22 4.69 7.91
C VAL A 40 4.06 5.61 8.75
N VAL A 41 3.98 6.91 8.50
CA VAL A 41 4.71 7.93 9.23
C VAL A 41 4.06 8.08 10.60
N ARG A 42 4.78 7.70 11.65
CA ARG A 42 4.25 7.67 13.03
C ARG A 42 4.87 8.74 13.93
N GLN A 43 6.10 9.13 13.64
CA GLN A 43 6.89 10.04 14.47
C GLN A 43 7.05 11.41 13.81
N ALA A 44 7.19 12.44 14.63
CA ALA A 44 7.39 13.81 14.13
C ALA A 44 8.72 13.96 13.38
N GLU A 45 9.74 13.20 13.80
CA GLU A 45 11.07 13.15 13.21
C GLU A 45 11.02 12.57 11.79
N GLU A 46 10.32 11.44 11.61
CA GLU A 46 10.10 10.84 10.29
C GLU A 46 9.36 11.80 9.36
N PHE A 47 8.38 12.54 9.89
CA PHE A 47 7.65 13.53 9.12
C PHE A 47 8.55 14.71 8.70
N ALA A 48 9.38 15.22 9.62
CA ALA A 48 10.32 16.30 9.32
C ALA A 48 11.36 15.88 8.28
N GLU A 49 11.85 14.64 8.34
CA GLU A 49 12.72 14.08 7.32
C GLU A 49 12.00 13.98 5.96
N LEU A 50 10.77 13.48 5.94
CA LEU A 50 9.99 13.39 4.71
C LEU A 50 9.76 14.78 4.10
N GLN A 51 9.45 15.79 4.91
CA GLN A 51 9.32 17.18 4.44
C GLN A 51 10.61 17.70 3.81
N ARG A 52 11.76 17.42 4.43
CA ARG A 52 13.08 17.78 3.92
C ARG A 52 13.34 17.10 2.56
N GLN A 53 13.06 15.81 2.45
CA GLN A 53 13.20 15.06 1.19
C GLN A 53 12.31 15.61 0.07
N LEU A 54 11.10 16.07 0.42
CA LEU A 54 10.16 16.66 -0.53
C LEU A 54 10.42 18.15 -0.84
N GLY A 55 11.44 18.77 -0.24
CA GLY A 55 11.72 20.19 -0.42
C GLY A 55 10.61 21.11 0.12
N LEU A 56 9.77 20.60 1.02
CA LEU A 56 8.65 21.35 1.59
C LEU A 56 9.17 22.18 2.77
N ASN A 57 9.39 23.47 2.52
CA ASN A 57 9.70 24.42 3.58
C ASN A 57 8.42 24.70 4.38
N ALA A 58 8.19 23.95 5.45
CA ALA A 58 7.10 24.25 6.37
C ALA A 58 7.42 25.51 7.18
N PRO A 59 6.46 26.42 7.39
CA PRO A 59 6.66 27.54 8.30
C PRO A 59 6.96 26.99 9.70
N ALA A 60 8.05 27.47 10.29
CA ALA A 60 8.49 27.13 11.64
C ALA A 60 7.31 27.30 12.61
N GLY A 61 6.89 26.21 13.25
CA GLY A 61 5.77 26.21 14.20
C GLY A 61 4.58 25.30 13.86
N ARG A 62 4.62 24.56 12.74
CA ARG A 62 3.57 23.58 12.38
C ARG A 62 4.05 22.13 12.34
N VAL A 63 5.18 21.83 12.99
CA VAL A 63 5.51 20.44 13.32
C VAL A 63 4.43 19.97 14.30
N PRO A 64 3.69 18.90 13.98
CA PRO A 64 2.73 18.35 14.93
C PRO A 64 3.52 17.94 16.15
N THR A 65 3.30 18.62 17.27
CA THR A 65 3.79 18.17 18.56
C THR A 65 3.12 16.83 18.79
N THR A 66 3.86 15.74 18.61
CA THR A 66 3.49 14.44 19.15
C THR A 66 3.60 14.59 20.66
N SER A 67 2.54 15.12 21.29
CA SER A 67 2.40 15.06 22.74
C SER A 67 2.55 13.58 23.11
N ASP A 68 3.47 13.32 24.02
CA ASP A 68 4.00 12.04 24.49
C ASP A 68 2.99 10.98 24.98
N ASP A 69 1.69 11.15 24.72
CA ASP A 69 0.66 10.18 25.05
C ASP A 69 0.14 9.54 23.75
N GLU A 70 0.51 8.28 23.53
CA GLU A 70 -0.36 7.13 23.29
C GLU A 70 -1.75 7.33 22.64
N ARG A 71 -1.96 8.34 21.80
CA ARG A 71 -3.05 8.31 20.81
C ARG A 71 -2.57 7.39 19.69
N ALA A 72 -2.46 6.11 20.03
CA ALA A 72 -2.50 5.04 19.05
C ALA A 72 -3.62 5.41 18.07
N ALA A 73 -3.26 5.53 16.79
CA ALA A 73 -4.22 5.92 15.78
C ALA A 73 -5.48 5.08 15.96
N ARG A 74 -6.66 5.71 15.96
CA ARG A 74 -7.94 5.03 16.25
C ARG A 74 -8.18 3.80 15.37
N PHE A 75 -7.47 3.72 14.25
CA PHE A 75 -7.51 2.62 13.30
C PHE A 75 -6.08 2.29 12.85
N GLU A 76 -5.77 1.01 12.71
CA GLU A 76 -4.52 0.55 12.11
C GLU A 76 -4.73 0.26 10.62
N LEU A 77 -3.85 0.79 9.77
CA LEU A 77 -3.85 0.45 8.35
C LEU A 77 -3.40 -1.00 8.17
N CYS A 78 -4.09 -1.74 7.29
CA CYS A 78 -3.80 -3.13 6.99
C CYS A 78 -3.85 -3.37 5.49
N ASN A 79 -2.69 -3.68 4.89
CA ASN A 79 -2.57 -4.09 3.48
C ASN A 79 -2.49 -5.61 3.30
N ARG A 80 -2.75 -6.43 4.35
CA ARG A 80 -2.62 -7.90 4.30
C ARG A 80 -3.34 -8.53 3.10
N LYS A 81 -4.52 -8.00 2.73
CA LYS A 81 -5.28 -8.46 1.57
C LYS A 81 -4.52 -8.27 0.25
N LEU A 82 -3.84 -7.13 0.09
CA LEU A 82 -3.00 -6.88 -1.09
C LEU A 82 -1.72 -7.72 -1.02
N THR A 83 -1.07 -7.80 0.14
CA THR A 83 0.15 -8.61 0.31
C THR A 83 -0.10 -10.08 0.00
N ALA A 84 -1.23 -10.64 0.47
CA ALA A 84 -1.63 -12.00 0.16
C ALA A 84 -1.82 -12.21 -1.35
N LEU A 85 -2.43 -11.24 -2.04
CA LEU A 85 -2.58 -11.30 -3.50
C LEU A 85 -1.23 -11.21 -4.22
N MET A 86 -0.33 -10.32 -3.80
CA MET A 86 1.01 -10.18 -4.41
C MET A 86 1.89 -11.42 -4.17
N SER A 87 1.76 -12.05 -3.00
CA SER A 87 2.49 -13.27 -2.65
C SER A 87 1.85 -14.55 -3.21
N ALA A 88 0.62 -14.47 -3.71
CA ALA A 88 -0.03 -15.61 -4.32
C ALA A 88 0.77 -16.06 -5.55
N ARG A 89 1.29 -17.28 -5.48
CA ARG A 89 2.00 -17.90 -6.60
C ARG A 89 0.96 -18.18 -7.68
N ARG A 90 1.15 -17.64 -8.89
CA ARG A 90 0.30 -17.95 -10.05
C ARG A 90 0.27 -19.48 -10.18
N ARG A 91 -0.88 -20.10 -9.94
CA ARG A 91 -1.09 -21.50 -10.29
C ARG A 91 -1.15 -21.51 -11.82
N CYS A 92 -0.09 -21.95 -12.48
CA CYS A 92 -0.13 -22.17 -13.92
C CYS A 92 -1.29 -23.12 -14.21
N THR A 93 -2.35 -22.65 -14.85
CA THR A 93 -3.45 -23.49 -15.34
C THR A 93 -3.18 -23.97 -16.77
N TYR A 94 -1.91 -24.09 -17.17
CA TYR A 94 -1.50 -24.54 -18.50
C TYR A 94 -1.42 -26.07 -18.57
N ASP A 95 -2.45 -26.77 -18.08
CA ASP A 95 -2.54 -28.24 -18.20
C ASP A 95 -3.63 -28.70 -19.17
N ASP A 96 -4.52 -27.82 -19.65
CA ASP A 96 -5.53 -28.21 -20.62
C ASP A 96 -5.10 -27.87 -22.06
N TYR A 97 -4.03 -28.52 -22.51
CA TYR A 97 -3.90 -28.79 -23.96
C TYR A 97 -4.96 -29.83 -24.30
N ILE A 98 -6.14 -29.38 -24.71
CA ILE A 98 -7.14 -30.27 -25.33
C ILE A 98 -6.52 -30.75 -26.66
N PRO A 99 -6.18 -32.04 -26.82
CA PRO A 99 -5.72 -32.54 -28.10
C PRO A 99 -6.90 -32.47 -29.06
N VAL A 100 -6.84 -31.54 -30.01
CA VAL A 100 -7.78 -31.48 -31.11
C VAL A 100 -7.51 -32.70 -31.99
N SER A 101 -8.31 -33.75 -31.83
CA SER A 101 -8.35 -34.87 -32.76
C SER A 101 -8.99 -34.38 -34.05
N TYR A 102 -8.20 -34.34 -35.14
CA TYR A 102 -8.74 -34.19 -36.47
C TYR A 102 -9.32 -35.54 -36.89
N GLU A 103 -10.64 -35.60 -37.11
CA GLU A 103 -11.27 -36.66 -37.91
C GLU A 103 -11.09 -36.39 -39.41
#